data_AF-A0A067W5S4-F1
#
_entry.id   AF-A0A067W5S4-F1
#
_cell.length_a   1.000
_cell.length_b   1.000
_cell.length_c   1.000
_cell.angle_alpha   90.00
_cell.angle_beta   90.00
_cell.angle_gamma   90.00
#
_symmetry.space_group_name_H-M   'P 1'
#
loop_
_entity.id
_entity.type
_entity.pdbx_description
1 polymer ?
#
loop_
_entity_poly.entity_id
_entity_poly.type
_entity_poly.pdbx_seq_one_letter_code
_entity_poly.pdbx_strand_id
1 'polypeptide(L)'
;MAITGPQVYESVIQAVHTAIPPVHDPFIDSVPPQGIRLTPRHYAYLKISEGFSNRSSFCIIHTLRSNFMSRFISDVLREAEKLVQAGVKELLVISQDTSAYGIDLKYLETPWKDRTVKTKFFDLCRELGNMGIWIHMHYVYPYPHVDNVIEFMAEKKFFLIWIFLFNTHHQLFCAT
;
A
#
# COMPACT_ATOMS: atom_id res chain seq x y z
N MET A 1 -26.10 33.64 4.48
CA MET A 1 -25.89 32.52 5.43
C MET A 1 -25.95 31.23 4.61
N ALA A 2 -24.83 30.52 4.43
CA ALA A 2 -24.69 29.47 3.41
C ALA A 2 -24.05 28.18 3.97
N ILE A 3 -24.38 27.80 5.20
CA ILE A 3 -23.88 26.55 5.79
C ILE A 3 -25.08 25.71 6.21
N THR A 4 -25.48 24.78 5.35
CA THR A 4 -26.53 23.79 5.61
C THR A 4 -25.94 22.59 6.36
N GLY A 5 -25.64 22.81 7.64
CA GLY A 5 -25.32 21.76 8.60
C GLY A 5 -23.85 21.29 8.65
N PRO A 6 -23.40 20.76 9.81
CA PRO A 6 -22.00 20.34 10.06
C PRO A 6 -21.58 19.09 9.28
N GLN A 7 -22.50 18.47 8.54
CA GLN A 7 -22.27 17.23 7.80
C GLN A 7 -21.59 17.47 6.43
N VAL A 8 -21.59 18.73 5.96
CA VAL A 8 -20.99 19.11 4.68
C VAL A 8 -19.62 19.75 4.93
N TYR A 9 -18.65 18.90 5.29
CA TYR A 9 -17.28 19.26 5.70
C TYR A 9 -16.65 20.32 4.78
N GLU A 10 -16.65 20.10 3.47
CA GLU A 10 -16.02 21.01 2.50
C GLU A 10 -16.63 22.42 2.51
N SER A 11 -17.97 22.52 2.60
CA SER A 11 -18.65 23.83 2.64
C SER A 11 -18.34 24.61 3.93
N VAL A 12 -18.19 23.88 5.05
CA VAL A 12 -17.84 24.45 6.35
C VAL A 12 -16.39 24.95 6.31
N ILE A 13 -15.46 24.13 5.84
CA ILE A 13 -14.03 24.48 5.74
C ILE A 13 -13.84 25.69 4.81
N GLN A 14 -14.53 25.74 3.67
CA GLN A 14 -14.45 26.86 2.74
C GLN A 14 -14.99 28.17 3.35
N ALA A 15 -16.12 28.10 4.06
CA ALA A 15 -16.71 29.25 4.74
C ALA A 15 -15.81 29.75 5.88
N VAL A 16 -15.19 28.83 6.63
CA VAL A 16 -14.21 29.14 7.68
C VAL A 16 -12.98 29.83 7.09
N HIS A 17 -12.41 29.30 6.00
CA HIS A 17 -11.26 29.92 5.34
C HIS A 17 -11.57 31.29 4.70
N THR A 18 -12.83 31.51 4.31
CA THR A 18 -13.29 32.82 3.81
C THR A 18 -13.40 33.85 4.93
N ALA A 19 -13.87 33.44 6.12
CA ALA A 19 -14.01 34.32 7.28
C ALA A 19 -12.68 34.56 8.00
N ILE A 20 -11.82 33.54 8.05
CA ILE A 20 -10.50 33.56 8.68
C ILE A 20 -9.54 32.85 7.71
N PRO A 21 -8.73 33.60 6.95
CA PRO A 21 -7.70 33.01 6.11
C PRO A 21 -6.79 32.11 6.96
N PRO A 22 -6.35 30.96 6.44
CA PRO A 22 -5.41 30.12 7.16
C PRO A 22 -4.15 30.95 7.48
N VAL A 23 -3.84 31.07 8.77
CA VAL A 23 -2.66 31.78 9.23
C VAL A 23 -1.45 30.95 8.83
N HIS A 24 -0.51 31.56 8.11
CA HIS A 24 0.74 30.89 7.73
C HIS A 24 1.48 30.46 9.00
N ASP A 25 1.62 29.16 9.22
CA ASP A 25 2.41 28.60 10.30
C ASP A 25 3.72 28.09 9.70
N PRO A 26 4.86 28.73 10.00
CA PRO A 26 6.16 28.36 9.42
C PRO A 26 6.51 26.87 9.61
N PHE A 27 6.03 26.22 10.67
CA PHE A 27 6.34 24.82 10.96
C PHE A 27 5.43 23.83 10.23
N ILE A 28 4.20 24.22 9.91
CA ILE A 28 3.24 23.38 9.16
C ILE A 28 3.40 23.61 7.66
N ASP A 29 3.62 24.85 7.23
CA ASP A 29 3.71 25.22 5.81
C ASP A 29 5.08 24.92 5.18
N SER A 30 6.10 24.68 6.00
CA SER A 30 7.40 24.16 5.54
C SER A 30 7.35 22.66 5.23
N VAL A 31 6.27 21.97 5.60
CA VAL A 31 6.10 20.56 5.28
C VAL A 31 5.81 20.44 3.79
N PRO A 32 6.65 19.74 3.02
CA PRO A 32 6.39 19.54 1.60
C PRO A 32 5.04 18.82 1.43
N PRO A 33 4.27 19.08 0.36
CA PRO A 33 2.96 18.44 0.14
C PRO A 33 3.05 16.90 0.06
N GLN A 34 4.25 16.36 -0.13
CA GLN A 34 4.56 14.93 -0.10
C GLN A 34 4.77 14.36 1.32
N GLY A 35 4.79 15.19 2.36
CA GLY A 35 5.07 14.83 3.75
C GLY A 35 6.56 14.74 4.08
N ILE A 36 6.89 14.74 5.38
CA ILE A 36 8.25 14.49 5.87
C ILE A 36 8.50 12.99 5.92
N ARG A 37 9.57 12.54 5.27
CA ARG A 37 10.04 11.16 5.35
C ARG A 37 11.34 11.08 6.12
N LEU A 38 11.37 10.15 7.07
CA LEU A 38 12.56 9.81 7.84
C LEU A 38 13.45 8.79 7.11
N THR A 39 12.95 8.17 6.03
CA THR A 39 13.74 7.26 5.19
C THR A 39 14.60 8.03 4.18
N PRO A 40 15.72 7.46 3.73
CA PRO A 40 16.48 7.98 2.59
C PRO A 40 15.60 8.27 1.38
N ARG A 41 16.00 9.26 0.57
CA ARG A 41 15.21 9.76 -0.57
C ARG A 41 14.87 8.68 -1.60
N HIS A 42 15.75 7.69 -1.78
CA HIS A 42 15.65 6.69 -2.83
C HIS A 42 14.63 5.57 -2.55
N TYR A 43 14.25 5.29 -1.30
CA TYR A 43 13.24 4.25 -0.99
C TYR A 43 12.19 4.67 0.04
N ALA A 44 11.00 4.09 -0.08
CA ALA A 44 9.91 4.29 0.88
C ALA A 44 9.23 2.97 1.25
N TYR A 45 8.79 2.87 2.51
CA TYR A 45 7.93 1.77 2.95
C TYR A 45 6.48 2.07 2.60
N LEU A 46 5.79 1.08 2.01
CA LEU A 46 4.38 1.16 1.68
C LEU A 46 3.63 0.07 2.46
N LYS A 47 2.90 0.46 3.51
CA LYS A 47 2.08 -0.46 4.31
C LYS A 47 0.75 -0.73 3.60
N ILE A 48 0.45 -1.99 3.27
CA ILE A 48 -0.76 -2.34 2.51
C ILE A 48 -1.88 -2.94 3.37
N SER A 49 -1.54 -3.53 4.50
CA SER A 49 -2.51 -4.05 5.47
C SER A 49 -1.93 -4.03 6.88
N GLU A 50 -2.81 -4.18 7.86
CA GLU A 50 -2.48 -4.25 9.28
C GLU A 50 -3.22 -5.42 9.94
N GLY A 51 -2.70 -5.89 11.08
CA GLY A 51 -3.25 -7.05 11.78
C GLY A 51 -2.84 -8.38 11.17
N PHE A 52 -3.32 -9.48 11.76
CA PHE A 52 -2.94 -10.84 11.35
C PHE A 52 -4.01 -11.87 11.73
N SER A 53 -4.51 -12.65 10.77
CA SER A 53 -5.64 -13.59 10.96
C SER A 53 -5.27 -15.08 10.86
N ASN A 54 -4.07 -15.42 10.40
CA ASN A 54 -3.63 -16.81 10.21
C ASN A 54 -3.28 -17.57 11.51
N ARG A 55 -4.28 -18.16 12.19
CA ARG A 55 -4.14 -18.82 13.50
C ARG A 55 -3.15 -19.99 13.50
N SER A 56 -1.87 -19.67 13.68
CA SER A 56 -0.79 -20.65 13.83
C SER A 56 -0.58 -20.96 15.31
N SER A 57 -0.45 -22.24 15.66
CA SER A 57 -0.30 -22.71 17.05
C SER A 57 0.90 -22.10 17.77
N PHE A 58 1.95 -21.73 17.03
CA PHE A 58 3.16 -21.13 17.58
C PHE A 58 3.09 -19.61 17.73
N CYS A 59 2.16 -18.93 17.04
CA CYS A 59 2.20 -17.49 16.88
C CYS A 59 1.19 -16.79 17.81
N ILE A 60 1.69 -16.07 18.82
CA ILE A 60 0.83 -15.33 19.76
C ILE A 60 0.24 -14.03 19.18
N ILE A 61 0.71 -13.58 18.01
CA ILE A 61 0.39 -12.25 17.46
C ILE A 61 -1.11 -12.02 17.25
N HIS A 62 -1.90 -13.08 17.05
CA HIS A 62 -3.37 -12.99 16.97
C HIS A 62 -4.03 -12.46 18.24
N THR A 63 -3.38 -12.63 19.38
CA THR A 63 -3.87 -12.16 20.68
C THR A 63 -3.40 -10.73 20.94
N LEU A 64 -2.28 -10.33 20.33
CA LEU A 64 -1.65 -9.03 20.59
C LEU A 64 -2.08 -7.93 19.60
N ARG A 65 -2.54 -8.30 18.40
CA ARG A 65 -2.91 -7.35 17.34
C ARG A 65 -4.35 -7.50 16.91
N SER A 66 -4.84 -6.47 16.23
CA SER A 66 -6.15 -6.47 15.60
C SER A 66 -6.26 -7.56 14.54
N ASN A 67 -7.50 -7.84 14.15
CA ASN A 67 -7.80 -8.66 12.99
C ASN A 67 -7.14 -8.08 11.73
N PHE A 68 -6.86 -8.96 10.77
CA PHE A 68 -6.30 -8.59 9.48
C PHE A 68 -7.25 -7.65 8.74
N MET A 69 -6.75 -6.47 8.40
CA MET A 69 -7.46 -5.39 7.73
C MET A 69 -6.60 -4.89 6.57
N SER A 70 -7.06 -5.13 5.35
CA SER A 70 -6.45 -4.61 4.13
C SER A 70 -6.87 -3.17 3.88
N ARG A 71 -5.95 -2.38 3.36
CA ARG A 71 -6.29 -1.07 2.78
C ARG A 71 -6.91 -1.26 1.40
N PHE A 72 -7.79 -0.35 0.99
CA PHE A 72 -8.30 -0.35 -0.38
C PHE A 72 -7.16 -0.13 -1.38
N ILE A 73 -7.22 -0.84 -2.50
CA ILE A 73 -6.15 -0.79 -3.49
C ILE A 73 -6.00 0.61 -4.11
N SER A 74 -7.10 1.34 -4.30
CA SER A 74 -7.07 2.73 -4.78
C SER A 74 -6.25 3.66 -3.88
N ASP A 75 -6.36 3.50 -2.55
CA ASP A 75 -5.61 4.31 -1.60
C ASP A 75 -4.12 3.95 -1.59
N VAL A 76 -3.82 2.65 -1.67
CA VAL A 76 -2.44 2.15 -1.76
C VAL A 76 -1.76 2.63 -3.04
N LEU A 77 -2.44 2.53 -4.19
CA LEU A 77 -1.89 2.96 -5.46
C LEU A 77 -1.73 4.49 -5.52
N ARG A 78 -2.67 5.25 -4.96
CA ARG A 78 -2.55 6.72 -4.87
C ARG A 78 -1.35 7.14 -4.01
N GLU A 79 -1.12 6.46 -2.90
CA GLU A 79 0.06 6.70 -2.07
C GLU A 79 1.35 6.33 -2.81
N ALA A 80 1.38 5.18 -3.46
CA ALA A 80 2.52 4.76 -4.28
C ALA A 80 2.85 5.78 -5.38
N GLU A 81 1.86 6.32 -6.09
CA GLU A 81 2.06 7.36 -7.09
C GLU A 81 2.65 8.64 -6.50
N LYS A 82 2.14 9.08 -5.34
CA LYS A 82 2.70 10.24 -4.65
C LYS A 82 4.17 10.01 -4.27
N LEU A 83 4.52 8.80 -3.83
CA LEU A 83 5.90 8.44 -3.50
C LEU A 83 6.81 8.44 -4.75
N VAL A 84 6.33 7.90 -5.86
CA VAL A 84 7.06 7.93 -7.15
C VAL A 84 7.27 9.36 -7.62
N GLN A 85 6.23 10.21 -7.56
CA GLN A 85 6.30 11.63 -7.91
C GLN A 85 7.27 12.40 -6.99
N ALA A 86 7.41 11.96 -5.73
CA ALA A 86 8.39 12.50 -4.78
C ALA A 86 9.84 12.07 -5.08
N GLY A 87 10.09 11.29 -6.14
CA GLY A 87 11.43 10.86 -6.57
C GLY A 87 11.91 9.54 -5.98
N VAL A 88 11.02 8.75 -5.36
CA VAL A 88 11.34 7.40 -4.90
C VAL A 88 11.70 6.50 -6.08
N LYS A 89 12.75 5.71 -5.90
CA LYS A 89 13.24 4.73 -6.88
C LYS A 89 12.89 3.29 -6.47
N GLU A 90 12.62 3.05 -5.19
CA GLU A 90 12.26 1.74 -4.65
C GLU A 90 11.11 1.82 -3.62
N LEU A 91 10.09 0.98 -3.79
CA LEU A 91 9.03 0.79 -2.80
C LEU A 91 9.20 -0.55 -2.08
N LEU A 92 9.35 -0.48 -0.77
CA LEU A 92 9.39 -1.61 0.14
C LEU A 92 7.97 -1.88 0.66
N VAL A 93 7.28 -2.81 0.04
CA VAL A 93 5.89 -3.15 0.36
C VAL A 93 5.86 -4.07 1.58
N ILE A 94 5.14 -3.65 2.62
CA ILE A 94 5.11 -4.33 3.92
C ILE A 94 3.69 -4.63 4.38
N SER A 95 3.56 -5.80 5.00
CA SER A 95 2.39 -6.31 5.74
C SER A 95 2.87 -7.37 6.73
N GLN A 96 2.02 -7.82 7.65
CA GLN A 96 2.25 -9.05 8.42
C GLN A 96 2.16 -10.29 7.51
N ASP A 97 1.21 -10.30 6.57
CA ASP A 97 1.07 -11.29 5.51
C ASP A 97 0.64 -10.54 4.24
N THR A 98 1.59 -10.38 3.32
CA THR A 98 1.37 -9.62 2.08
C THR A 98 0.58 -10.45 1.07
N SER A 99 0.73 -11.77 1.09
CA SER A 99 0.05 -12.68 0.16
C SER A 99 -1.46 -12.78 0.43
N ALA A 100 -1.89 -12.54 1.67
CA ALA A 100 -3.29 -12.51 2.07
C ALA A 100 -4.04 -11.21 1.70
N TYR A 101 -3.38 -10.26 1.02
CA TYR A 101 -3.95 -8.96 0.73
C TYR A 101 -5.29 -9.05 -0.03
N GLY A 102 -6.33 -8.42 0.55
CA GLY A 102 -7.65 -8.30 -0.04
C GLY A 102 -8.63 -9.46 0.21
N ILE A 103 -8.19 -10.50 0.93
CA ILE A 103 -9.08 -11.62 1.33
C ILE A 103 -10.21 -11.13 2.24
N ASP A 104 -9.90 -10.25 3.19
CA ASP A 104 -10.85 -9.65 4.13
C ASP A 104 -11.86 -8.72 3.42
N LEU A 105 -11.43 -8.06 2.34
CA LEU A 105 -12.27 -7.20 1.50
C LEU A 105 -13.00 -7.96 0.39
N LYS A 106 -12.90 -9.30 0.36
CA LYS A 106 -13.51 -10.16 -0.67
C LYS A 106 -13.18 -9.70 -2.11
N TYR A 107 -11.95 -9.24 -2.32
CA TYR A 107 -11.48 -8.73 -3.61
C TYR A 107 -12.32 -7.58 -4.18
N LEU A 108 -12.76 -6.66 -3.31
CA LEU A 108 -13.53 -5.48 -3.68
C LEU A 108 -12.93 -4.77 -4.89
N GLU A 109 -13.78 -4.53 -5.89
CA GLU A 109 -13.44 -3.79 -7.08
C GLU A 109 -13.50 -2.29 -6.81
N THR A 110 -12.42 -1.57 -7.09
CA THR A 110 -12.38 -0.11 -6.93
C THR A 110 -11.97 0.56 -8.24
N PRO A 111 -12.57 1.71 -8.59
CA PRO A 111 -12.14 2.47 -9.76
C PRO A 111 -10.73 3.03 -9.52
N TRP A 112 -9.87 2.88 -10.53
CA TRP A 112 -8.50 3.36 -10.54
C TRP A 112 -8.17 3.91 -11.94
N LYS A 113 -8.08 5.24 -12.06
CA LYS A 113 -7.95 5.93 -13.36
C LYS A 113 -9.06 5.47 -14.32
N ASP A 114 -8.70 5.01 -15.51
CA ASP A 114 -9.64 4.58 -16.56
C ASP A 114 -10.05 3.10 -16.45
N ARG A 115 -9.68 2.40 -15.36
CA ARG A 115 -9.95 0.96 -15.20
C ARG A 115 -10.50 0.65 -13.80
N THR A 116 -11.03 -0.55 -13.66
CA THR A 116 -11.42 -1.11 -12.36
C THR A 116 -10.39 -2.13 -11.92
N VAL A 117 -9.94 -2.04 -10.67
CA VAL A 117 -8.92 -2.92 -10.11
C VAL A 117 -9.47 -3.62 -8.88
N LYS A 118 -9.27 -4.94 -8.80
CA LYS A 118 -9.64 -5.74 -7.64
C LYS A 118 -8.63 -5.54 -6.53
N THR A 119 -9.09 -5.42 -5.31
CA THR A 119 -8.22 -5.44 -4.13
C THR A 119 -7.73 -6.86 -3.92
N LYS A 120 -6.75 -7.29 -4.71
CA LYS A 120 -6.19 -8.64 -4.72
C LYS A 120 -4.67 -8.52 -4.88
N PHE A 121 -3.94 -9.43 -4.25
CA PHE A 121 -2.47 -9.46 -4.30
C PHE A 121 -1.90 -9.35 -5.72
N PHE A 122 -2.35 -10.18 -6.67
CA PHE A 122 -1.84 -10.15 -8.04
C PHE A 122 -2.12 -8.81 -8.75
N ASP A 123 -3.34 -8.27 -8.60
CA ASP A 123 -3.70 -6.98 -9.21
C ASP A 123 -2.88 -5.83 -8.61
N LEU A 124 -2.59 -5.88 -7.30
CA LEU A 124 -1.66 -4.93 -6.65
C LEU A 124 -0.26 -5.03 -7.26
N CYS A 125 0.31 -6.23 -7.36
CA CYS A 125 1.62 -6.45 -7.97
C CYS A 125 1.68 -5.92 -9.41
N ARG A 126 0.62 -6.17 -10.19
CA ARG A 126 0.53 -5.70 -11.57
C ARG A 126 0.55 -4.19 -11.68
N GLU A 127 -0.29 -3.51 -10.89
CA GLU A 127 -0.39 -2.05 -10.94
C GLU A 127 0.87 -1.36 -10.39
N LEU A 128 1.48 -1.89 -9.33
CA LEU A 128 2.76 -1.38 -8.81
C LEU A 128 3.91 -1.61 -9.80
N GLY A 129 3.98 -2.79 -10.43
CA GLY A 129 5.01 -3.11 -11.42
C GLY A 129 4.94 -2.23 -12.68
N ASN A 130 3.78 -1.65 -12.98
CA ASN A 130 3.61 -0.72 -14.10
C ASN A 130 4.11 0.70 -13.81
N MET A 131 4.51 1.01 -12.56
CA MET A 131 5.02 2.34 -12.19
C MET A 131 6.47 2.60 -12.61
N GLY A 132 7.19 1.55 -13.06
CA GLY A 132 8.56 1.70 -13.60
C GLY A 132 9.63 2.00 -12.55
N ILE A 133 9.36 1.68 -11.29
CA ILE A 133 10.30 1.76 -10.16
C ILE A 133 10.49 0.37 -9.55
N TRP A 134 11.51 0.21 -8.71
CA TRP A 134 11.74 -1.06 -8.03
C TRP A 134 10.65 -1.31 -7.00
N ILE A 135 10.02 -2.47 -7.07
CA ILE A 135 9.05 -2.90 -6.08
C ILE A 135 9.65 -4.10 -5.35
N HIS A 136 9.77 -3.97 -4.04
CA HIS A 136 10.32 -5.00 -3.16
C HIS A 136 9.20 -5.46 -2.23
N MET A 137 8.72 -6.68 -2.43
CA MET A 137 7.67 -7.27 -1.60
C MET A 137 8.25 -8.05 -0.43
N HIS A 138 7.89 -7.67 0.80
CA HIS A 138 8.27 -8.40 2.02
C HIS A 138 7.14 -9.30 2.52
N TYR A 139 7.50 -10.34 3.29
CA TYR A 139 6.56 -11.20 4.02
C TYR A 139 5.50 -11.87 3.13
N VAL A 140 5.95 -12.38 1.97
CA VAL A 140 5.12 -13.17 1.05
C VAL A 140 5.17 -14.64 1.47
N TYR A 141 4.01 -15.17 1.86
CA TYR A 141 3.79 -16.58 2.17
C TYR A 141 3.45 -17.39 0.92
N PRO A 142 3.87 -18.68 0.84
CA PRO A 142 3.72 -19.53 -0.35
C PRO A 142 2.31 -20.13 -0.45
N TYR A 143 1.32 -19.29 -0.75
CA TYR A 143 -0.02 -19.76 -1.09
C TYR A 143 -0.12 -20.12 -2.58
N PRO A 144 -1.01 -21.05 -2.99
CA PRO A 144 -1.13 -21.47 -4.39
C PRO A 144 -1.42 -20.31 -5.37
N HIS A 145 -2.07 -19.23 -4.92
CA HIS A 145 -2.35 -18.07 -5.77
C HIS A 145 -1.13 -17.17 -6.02
N VAL A 146 -0.02 -17.38 -5.29
CA VAL A 146 1.22 -16.61 -5.44
C VAL A 146 2.01 -17.07 -6.66
N ASP A 147 1.82 -18.30 -7.14
CA ASP A 147 2.52 -18.84 -8.30
C ASP A 147 2.30 -17.98 -9.56
N ASN A 148 1.09 -17.47 -9.77
CA ASN A 148 0.77 -16.54 -10.86
C ASN A 148 1.63 -15.25 -10.81
N VAL A 149 2.06 -14.84 -9.62
CA VAL A 149 2.88 -13.65 -9.46
C VAL A 149 4.32 -13.94 -9.88
N ILE A 150 4.81 -15.16 -9.67
CA ILE A 150 6.14 -15.60 -10.09
C ILE A 150 6.27 -15.50 -11.61
N GLU A 151 5.26 -15.93 -12.35
CA GLU A 151 5.20 -15.77 -13.81
C GLU A 151 5.27 -14.28 -14.21
N PHE A 152 4.50 -13.43 -13.53
CA PHE A 152 4.51 -11.99 -13.77
C PHE A 152 5.88 -11.33 -13.44
N MET A 153 6.60 -11.82 -12.43
CA MET A 153 7.96 -11.34 -12.13
C MET A 153 8.92 -11.63 -13.29
N ALA A 154 8.83 -12.81 -13.89
CA ALA A 154 9.69 -13.19 -15.01
C ALA A 154 9.52 -12.24 -16.22
N GLU A 155 8.32 -11.66 -16.38
CA GLU A 155 8.04 -10.68 -17.44
C GLU A 155 8.54 -9.25 -17.12
N LYS A 156 8.63 -8.87 -15.84
CA LYS A 156 8.86 -7.48 -15.40
C LYS A 156 10.18 -7.34 -14.64
N LYS A 157 11.18 -6.73 -15.30
CA LYS A 157 12.56 -6.51 -14.79
C LYS A 157 12.71 -5.65 -13.52
N PHE A 158 11.65 -5.03 -13.00
CA PHE A 158 11.73 -4.09 -11.86
C PHE A 158 10.94 -4.58 -10.64
N PHE A 159 10.59 -5.86 -10.57
CA PHE A 159 9.76 -6.42 -9.51
C PHE A 159 10.50 -7.54 -8.79
N LEU A 160 10.83 -7.32 -7.51
CA LEU A 160 11.51 -8.27 -6.63
C LEU A 160 10.57 -8.71 -5.50
N ILE A 161 10.42 -10.01 -5.31
CA ILE A 161 9.73 -10.57 -4.14
C ILE A 161 10.74 -11.32 -3.29
N TRP A 162 10.87 -10.95 -2.02
CA TRP A 162 11.51 -11.80 -1.03
C TRP A 162 10.49 -12.80 -0.49
N ILE A 163 10.43 -13.97 -1.14
CA ILE A 163 9.62 -15.09 -0.66
C ILE A 163 10.37 -15.72 0.52
N PHE A 164 9.81 -15.62 1.72
CA PHE A 164 10.27 -16.39 2.87
C PHE A 164 9.79 -17.85 2.70
N LEU A 165 10.47 -18.59 1.82
CA LEU A 165 10.22 -20.01 1.57
C LEU A 165 10.81 -20.83 2.73
N PHE A 166 9.96 -21.19 3.68
CA PHE A 166 10.16 -22.37 4.53
C PHE A 166 9.17 -23.45 4.09
N ASN A 167 9.37 -23.99 2.87
CA ASN A 167 8.71 -25.24 2.48
C ASN A 167 9.60 -26.04 1.52
N THR A 168 9.47 -27.36 1.59
CA THR A 168 10.39 -28.48 1.22
C THR A 168 10.93 -28.56 -0.21
N HIS A 169 10.63 -27.60 -1.09
CA HIS A 169 11.22 -27.52 -2.44
C HIS A 169 12.15 -26.31 -2.52
N HIS A 170 13.45 -26.57 -2.35
CA HIS A 170 14.57 -25.64 -2.40
C HIS A 170 14.62 -24.78 -3.69
N GLN A 171 13.84 -23.70 -3.79
CA GLN A 171 14.10 -22.66 -4.80
C GLN A 171 13.89 -21.26 -4.22
N LEU A 172 14.99 -20.58 -3.87
CA LEU A 172 14.99 -19.13 -3.77
C LEU A 172 14.89 -18.57 -5.19
N PHE A 173 13.78 -17.91 -5.52
CA PHE A 173 13.70 -17.08 -6.72
C PHE A 173 14.12 -15.65 -6.36
N CYS A 174 15.39 -15.34 -6.60
CA CYS A 174 15.90 -13.97 -6.59
C CYS A 174 16.02 -13.55 -8.06
N ALA A 175 14.98 -12.94 -8.63
CA ALA A 175 15.06 -12.37 -9.96
C ALA A 175 15.74 -11.01 -9.86
N THR A 176 17.02 -10.95 -10.25
CA THR A 176 17.79 -9.71 -10.47
C THR A 176 17.43 -9.05 -11.79
#